data_AF-A0A1W9SPL3-F1
#
_entry.id   AF-A0A1W9SPL3-F1
#
_cell.length_a   1.000
_cell.length_b   1.000
_cell.length_c   1.000
_cell.angle_alpha   90.00
_cell.angle_beta   90.00
_cell.angle_gamma   90.00
#
_symmetry.space_group_name_H-M   'P 1'
#
loop_
_entity.id
_entity.type
_entity.pdbx_description
1 polymer ?
#
loop_
_entity_poly.entity_id
_entity_poly.type
_entity_poly.pdbx_seq_one_letter_code
_entity_poly.pdbx_strand_id
1 'polypeptide(L)'
;MSSNEREKIILKYLKEALKKINGKYTLHFKFKSESKNKTSHFLIFVSKKKLAYDIMKDIMAKESTHKYQGVATFEYNPYNDENENNLFPPKPIDDLKKELLEKYSGRTLSVEDIHEEHNIGTFYIKANYKSALLELEQENEIITNPQKRKKISGRLSMGDKVEITFKKNEIWKMF
;
A
#
# COMPACT_ATOMS: atom_id res chain seq x y z
N MET A 1 -0.78 23.51 15.58
CA MET A 1 -0.97 22.61 14.44
C MET A 1 0.10 22.87 13.39
N SER A 2 0.93 21.87 13.12
CA SER A 2 1.99 21.93 12.10
C SER A 2 1.41 21.99 10.68
N SER A 3 2.23 22.38 9.70
CA SER A 3 1.81 22.41 8.29
C SER A 3 1.35 21.03 7.81
N ASN A 4 2.06 19.96 8.20
CA ASN A 4 1.71 18.58 7.83
C ASN A 4 0.38 18.12 8.44
N GLU A 5 0.11 18.47 9.70
CA GLU A 5 -1.19 18.16 10.34
C GLU A 5 -2.33 18.88 9.64
N ARG A 6 -2.13 20.16 9.28
CA ARG A 6 -3.11 20.94 8.54
C ARG A 6 -3.39 20.32 7.17
N GLU A 7 -2.36 19.91 6.43
CA GLU A 7 -2.51 19.22 5.14
C GLU A 7 -3.33 17.94 5.28
N LYS A 8 -3.02 17.09 6.27
CA LYS A 8 -3.77 15.86 6.54
C LYS A 8 -5.25 16.13 6.81
N ILE A 9 -5.55 17.16 7.59
CA ILE A 9 -6.94 17.55 7.90
C ILE A 9 -7.67 18.06 6.66
N ILE A 10 -7.05 18.94 5.87
CA ILE A 10 -7.64 19.44 4.62
C ILE A 10 -7.93 18.29 3.66
N LEU A 11 -6.96 17.38 3.45
CA LEU A 11 -7.14 16.23 2.57
C LEU A 11 -8.23 15.28 3.07
N LYS A 12 -8.34 15.08 4.38
CA LYS A 12 -9.43 14.28 4.97
C LYS A 12 -10.79 14.87 4.63
N TYR A 13 -11.02 16.14 4.94
CA TYR A 13 -12.32 16.78 4.69
C TYR A 13 -12.63 16.93 3.20
N LEU A 14 -11.62 17.18 2.36
CA LEU A 14 -11.79 17.19 0.91
C LEU A 14 -12.27 15.82 0.39
N LYS A 15 -11.63 14.72 0.83
CA LYS A 15 -12.07 13.35 0.47
C LYS A 15 -13.50 13.07 0.91
N GLU A 16 -13.88 13.50 2.11
CA GLU A 16 -15.25 13.36 2.61
C GLU A 16 -16.26 14.16 1.79
N ALA A 17 -15.93 15.41 1.42
CA ALA A 17 -16.76 16.24 0.55
C ALA A 17 -16.93 15.63 -0.84
N LEU A 18 -15.85 15.10 -1.43
CA LEU A 18 -15.89 14.43 -2.73
C LEU A 18 -16.76 13.16 -2.69
N LYS A 19 -16.71 12.39 -1.60
CA LYS A 19 -17.60 11.24 -1.40
C LYS A 19 -19.07 11.63 -1.39
N LYS A 20 -19.43 12.77 -0.77
CA LYS A 20 -20.82 13.28 -0.74
C LYS A 20 -21.37 13.60 -2.14
N ILE A 21 -20.50 13.97 -3.09
CA ILE A 21 -20.87 14.18 -4.50
C ILE A 21 -20.60 12.95 -5.39
N ASN A 22 -20.65 11.75 -4.81
CA ASN A 22 -20.49 10.46 -5.49
C ASN A 22 -19.07 10.17 -6.05
N GLY A 23 -18.05 10.84 -5.51
CA GLY A 23 -16.63 10.51 -5.72
C GLY A 23 -16.19 9.36 -4.81
N LYS A 24 -16.46 8.11 -5.21
CA LYS A 24 -16.23 6.92 -4.35
C LYS A 24 -14.75 6.63 -4.10
N TYR A 25 -13.92 6.77 -5.12
CA TYR A 25 -12.50 6.43 -5.08
C TYR A 25 -11.67 7.68 -5.28
N THR A 26 -10.91 8.06 -4.25
CA THR A 26 -10.13 9.29 -4.23
C THR A 26 -8.67 9.01 -3.93
N LEU A 27 -7.77 9.54 -4.75
CA LEU A 27 -6.33 9.54 -4.51
C LEU A 27 -5.83 10.97 -4.48
N HIS A 28 -4.67 11.15 -3.87
CA HIS A 28 -3.95 12.40 -3.89
C HIS A 28 -2.49 12.08 -4.15
N PHE A 29 -1.84 12.93 -4.93
CA PHE A 29 -0.42 12.86 -5.23
C PHE A 29 0.21 14.20 -4.90
N LYS A 30 1.26 14.16 -4.09
CA LYS A 30 1.86 15.37 -3.50
C LYS A 30 3.02 15.85 -4.37
N PHE A 31 3.05 17.14 -4.66
CA PHE A 31 4.18 17.78 -5.31
C PHE A 31 4.92 18.65 -4.31
N LYS A 32 6.24 18.46 -4.21
CA LYS A 32 7.13 19.41 -3.52
C LYS A 32 7.57 20.50 -4.50
N SER A 33 7.83 21.68 -3.97
CA SER A 33 8.34 22.81 -4.74
C SER A 33 9.80 22.55 -5.16
N GLU A 34 10.14 22.91 -6.38
CA GLU A 34 11.52 22.82 -6.89
C GLU A 34 12.48 23.74 -6.11
N SER A 35 11.99 24.91 -5.69
CA SER A 35 12.80 25.93 -5.01
C SER A 35 12.93 25.75 -3.50
N LYS A 36 12.07 24.94 -2.86
CA LYS A 36 11.97 24.82 -1.39
C LYS A 36 11.43 23.44 -1.02
N ASN A 37 11.93 22.82 0.06
CA ASN A 37 11.38 21.57 0.59
C ASN A 37 10.01 21.78 1.30
N LYS A 38 9.02 22.27 0.57
CA LYS A 38 7.64 22.53 1.01
C LYS A 38 6.68 22.00 -0.05
N THR A 39 5.47 21.65 0.40
CA THR A 39 4.38 21.27 -0.49
C THR A 39 4.05 22.43 -1.43
N SER A 40 4.07 22.16 -2.74
CA SER A 40 3.62 23.10 -3.78
C SER A 40 2.10 22.97 -3.96
N HIS A 41 1.64 21.76 -4.30
CA HIS A 41 0.23 21.47 -4.50
C HIS A 41 -0.03 19.96 -4.39
N PHE A 42 -1.31 19.59 -4.46
CA PHE A 42 -1.76 18.21 -4.59
C PHE A 42 -2.52 18.06 -5.90
N LEU A 43 -2.26 16.96 -6.62
CA LEU A 43 -3.17 16.48 -7.66
C LEU A 43 -4.15 15.51 -7.03
N ILE A 44 -5.44 15.76 -7.22
CA ILE A 44 -6.53 14.95 -6.65
C ILE A 44 -7.21 14.17 -7.78
N PHE A 45 -7.15 12.86 -7.69
CA PHE A 45 -7.88 11.96 -8.60
C PHE A 45 -9.17 11.50 -7.95
N VAL A 46 -10.27 11.49 -8.72
CA VAL A 46 -11.60 11.08 -8.25
C VAL A 46 -12.25 10.21 -9.30
N SER A 47 -12.79 9.06 -8.89
CA SER A 47 -13.51 8.14 -9.77
C SER A 47 -14.65 7.42 -9.06
N LYS A 48 -15.59 6.92 -9.86
CA LYS A 48 -16.66 6.00 -9.43
C LYS A 48 -16.26 4.53 -9.60
N LYS A 49 -15.20 4.25 -10.35
CA LYS A 49 -14.79 2.90 -10.75
C LYS A 49 -13.52 2.47 -10.02
N LYS A 50 -13.56 1.30 -9.40
CA LYS A 50 -12.42 0.68 -8.70
C LYS A 50 -11.23 0.42 -9.63
N LEU A 51 -11.48 -0.09 -10.83
CA LEU A 51 -10.41 -0.32 -11.82
C LEU A 51 -9.59 0.94 -12.12
N ALA A 52 -10.25 2.10 -12.24
CA ALA A 52 -9.56 3.36 -12.49
C ALA A 52 -8.73 3.83 -11.27
N TYR A 53 -9.17 3.47 -10.06
CA TYR A 53 -8.41 3.71 -8.83
C TYR A 53 -7.14 2.88 -8.81
N ASP A 54 -7.22 1.59 -9.12
CA ASP A 54 -6.04 0.70 -9.15
C ASP A 54 -5.02 1.15 -10.22
N ILE A 55 -5.49 1.44 -11.45
CA ILE A 55 -4.65 1.96 -12.53
C ILE A 55 -3.95 3.25 -12.09
N MET A 56 -4.69 4.18 -11.46
CA MET A 56 -4.10 5.44 -11.03
C MET A 56 -3.11 5.25 -9.89
N LYS A 57 -3.32 4.29 -8.97
CA LYS A 57 -2.31 3.95 -7.95
C LYS A 57 -1.02 3.44 -8.59
N ASP A 58 -1.11 2.60 -9.61
CA ASP A 58 0.08 2.08 -10.30
C ASP A 58 0.85 3.21 -11.01
N ILE A 59 0.13 4.15 -11.65
CA ILE A 59 0.73 5.35 -12.26
C ILE A 59 1.41 6.20 -11.17
N MET A 60 0.70 6.55 -10.10
CA MET A 60 1.26 7.33 -9.00
C MET A 60 2.47 6.64 -8.35
N ALA A 61 2.44 5.31 -8.20
CA ALA A 61 3.56 4.55 -7.67
C ALA A 61 4.78 4.60 -8.60
N LYS A 62 4.57 4.62 -9.93
CA LYS A 62 5.64 4.76 -10.92
C LYS A 62 6.25 6.16 -10.90
N GLU A 63 5.43 7.19 -10.83
CA GLU A 63 5.84 8.60 -10.85
C GLU A 63 6.33 9.13 -9.50
N SER A 64 6.22 8.35 -8.41
CA SER A 64 6.74 8.74 -7.10
C SER A 64 8.27 8.76 -7.11
N THR A 65 8.86 9.83 -6.57
CA THR A 65 10.32 9.96 -6.46
C THR A 65 10.91 8.91 -5.52
N HIS A 66 10.25 8.63 -4.40
CA HIS A 66 10.78 7.76 -3.35
C HIS A 66 9.92 6.52 -3.13
N LYS A 67 10.60 5.42 -2.77
CA LYS A 67 9.98 4.15 -2.39
C LYS A 67 10.71 3.55 -1.20
N TYR A 68 9.97 3.05 -0.23
CA TYR A 68 10.50 2.33 0.93
C TYR A 68 10.05 0.88 0.87
N GLN A 69 10.98 -0.07 0.85
CA GLN A 69 10.69 -1.50 0.59
C GLN A 69 9.82 -1.73 -0.68
N GLY A 70 9.96 -0.86 -1.69
CA GLY A 70 9.15 -0.90 -2.92
C GLY A 70 7.74 -0.31 -2.80
N VAL A 71 7.32 0.20 -1.64
CA VAL A 71 6.07 0.95 -1.47
C VAL A 71 6.33 2.42 -1.76
N ALA A 72 5.55 2.98 -2.69
CA ALA A 72 5.71 4.35 -3.14
C ALA A 72 5.08 5.37 -2.17
N THR A 73 5.67 6.56 -2.07
CA THR A 73 5.19 7.64 -1.19
C THR A 73 4.01 8.42 -1.77
N PHE A 74 3.71 8.26 -3.06
CA PHE A 74 2.75 9.08 -3.82
C PHE A 74 3.13 10.57 -3.76
N GLU A 75 4.43 10.83 -3.80
CA GLU A 75 5.01 12.15 -3.79
C GLU A 75 6.05 12.27 -4.92
N TYR A 76 5.94 13.36 -5.68
CA TYR A 76 7.03 13.84 -6.53
C TYR A 76 7.80 14.92 -5.79
N ASN A 77 9.06 14.62 -5.54
CA ASN A 77 10.03 15.52 -4.95
C ASN A 77 11.19 15.74 -5.93
N PRO A 78 11.22 16.88 -6.65
CA PRO A 78 12.33 17.22 -7.54
C PRO A 78 13.53 17.77 -6.76
N TYR A 79 13.32 18.15 -5.48
CA TYR A 79 14.40 18.57 -4.61
C TYR A 79 15.21 17.34 -4.23
N ASN A 80 16.53 17.42 -4.40
CA ASN A 80 17.48 16.36 -4.08
C ASN A 80 17.51 16.17 -2.55
N ASP A 81 16.55 15.42 -2.02
CA ASP A 81 16.43 15.20 -0.58
C ASP A 81 17.26 13.98 -0.22
N GLU A 82 18.25 14.21 0.63
CA GLU A 82 19.18 13.29 1.31
C GLU A 82 18.44 12.27 2.21
N ASN A 83 17.33 11.70 1.73
CA ASN A 83 16.65 10.58 2.37
C ASN A 83 17.52 9.30 2.39
N GLU A 84 18.72 9.34 1.82
CA GLU A 84 19.77 8.33 2.02
C GLU A 84 20.22 8.24 3.50
N ASN A 85 20.00 9.28 4.33
CA ASN A 85 20.46 9.32 5.72
C ASN A 85 19.34 9.22 6.78
N ASN A 86 18.19 8.63 6.46
CA ASN A 86 17.21 8.33 7.51
C ASN A 86 17.71 7.14 8.35
N LEU A 87 18.12 7.40 9.59
CA LEU A 87 18.57 6.37 10.56
C LEU A 87 17.50 5.31 10.84
N PHE A 88 16.22 5.67 10.69
CA PHE A 88 15.08 4.79 10.90
C PHE A 88 14.11 4.92 9.72
N PRO A 89 14.47 4.34 8.56
CA PRO A 89 13.61 4.42 7.40
C PRO A 89 12.28 3.69 7.68
N PRO A 90 11.15 4.19 7.17
CA PRO A 90 9.87 3.53 7.34
C PRO A 90 9.90 2.14 6.69
N LYS A 91 9.18 1.19 7.30
CA LYS A 91 9.11 -0.20 6.84
C LYS A 91 7.68 -0.60 6.46
N PRO A 92 7.13 -0.02 5.39
CA PRO A 92 5.72 -0.17 5.05
C PRO A 92 5.35 -1.59 4.60
N ILE A 93 6.30 -2.43 4.14
CA ILE A 93 6.00 -3.85 3.88
C ILE A 93 5.83 -4.61 5.19
N ASP A 94 6.64 -4.32 6.21
CA ASP A 94 6.50 -4.92 7.53
C ASP A 94 5.15 -4.54 8.17
N ASP A 95 4.74 -3.28 8.00
CA ASP A 95 3.42 -2.80 8.45
C ASP A 95 2.28 -3.49 7.70
N LEU A 96 2.37 -3.61 6.37
CA LEU A 96 1.40 -4.34 5.57
C LEU A 96 1.29 -5.81 6.01
N LYS A 97 2.41 -6.49 6.28
CA LYS A 97 2.39 -7.89 6.76
C LYS A 97 1.57 -8.02 8.05
N LYS A 98 1.78 -7.13 9.01
CA LYS A 98 1.02 -7.11 10.27
C LYS A 98 -0.47 -6.88 10.03
N GLU A 99 -0.80 -5.87 9.24
CA GLU A 99 -2.20 -5.55 8.88
C GLU A 99 -2.91 -6.76 8.23
N LEU A 100 -2.22 -7.48 7.33
CA LEU A 100 -2.77 -8.67 6.68
C LEU A 100 -2.97 -9.84 7.66
N LEU A 101 -1.98 -10.12 8.52
CA LEU A 101 -2.07 -11.18 9.53
C LEU A 101 -3.20 -10.92 10.53
N GLU A 102 -3.32 -9.69 11.02
CA GLU A 102 -4.37 -9.30 11.96
C GLU A 102 -5.76 -9.39 11.32
N LYS A 103 -5.93 -8.81 10.11
CA LYS A 103 -7.23 -8.72 9.44
C LYS A 103 -7.75 -10.06 8.92
N TYR A 104 -6.85 -10.94 8.48
CA TYR A 104 -7.22 -12.18 7.78
C TYR A 104 -6.89 -13.46 8.56
N SER A 105 -6.53 -13.35 9.85
CA SER A 105 -6.17 -14.51 10.68
C SER A 105 -7.19 -15.64 10.59
N GLY A 106 -6.71 -16.85 10.27
CA GLY A 106 -7.53 -18.05 10.12
C GLY A 106 -8.43 -18.10 8.88
N ARG A 107 -8.35 -17.12 7.96
CA ARG A 107 -9.10 -17.10 6.70
C ARG A 107 -8.24 -17.60 5.54
N THR A 108 -8.94 -18.10 4.51
CA THR A 108 -8.36 -18.42 3.20
C THR A 108 -8.98 -17.53 2.13
N LEU A 109 -8.16 -16.82 1.36
CA LEU A 109 -8.57 -15.83 0.35
C LEU A 109 -7.59 -15.86 -0.82
N SER A 110 -8.03 -15.45 -2.02
CA SER A 110 -7.08 -15.24 -3.13
C SER A 110 -6.27 -13.97 -2.95
N VAL A 111 -5.10 -13.86 -3.61
CA VAL A 111 -4.30 -12.62 -3.64
C VAL A 111 -5.13 -11.44 -4.18
N GLU A 112 -5.98 -11.70 -5.17
CA GLU A 112 -6.90 -10.71 -5.73
C GLU A 112 -7.88 -10.20 -4.66
N ASP A 113 -8.57 -11.09 -3.94
CA ASP A 113 -9.53 -10.71 -2.90
C ASP A 113 -8.86 -9.92 -1.76
N ILE A 114 -7.68 -10.35 -1.32
CA ILE A 114 -6.91 -9.67 -0.28
C ILE A 114 -6.59 -8.23 -0.70
N HIS A 115 -6.10 -8.05 -1.93
CA HIS A 115 -5.83 -6.74 -2.49
C HIS A 115 -7.13 -5.93 -2.56
N GLU A 116 -8.18 -6.51 -3.11
CA GLU A 116 -9.47 -5.88 -3.34
C GLU A 116 -10.17 -5.39 -2.07
N GLU A 117 -10.07 -6.15 -0.97
CA GLU A 117 -10.66 -5.83 0.33
C GLU A 117 -9.82 -4.84 1.15
N HIS A 118 -8.52 -4.72 0.89
CA HIS A 118 -7.59 -3.94 1.73
C HIS A 118 -7.09 -2.63 1.09
N ASN A 119 -6.94 -2.57 -0.23
CA ASN A 119 -6.14 -1.52 -0.86
C ASN A 119 -6.74 -0.10 -0.86
N ILE A 120 -8.04 0.03 -0.60
CA ILE A 120 -8.73 1.31 -0.67
C ILE A 120 -8.29 2.21 0.48
N GLY A 121 -7.81 3.41 0.16
CA GLY A 121 -7.28 4.37 1.13
C GLY A 121 -5.81 4.17 1.52
N THR A 122 -5.14 3.12 1.05
CA THR A 122 -3.71 2.85 1.34
C THR A 122 -2.82 3.22 0.15
N PHE A 123 -1.50 3.31 0.37
CA PHE A 123 -0.50 3.51 -0.70
C PHE A 123 -0.01 2.22 -1.34
N TYR A 124 -0.48 1.06 -0.87
CA TYR A 124 -0.04 -0.24 -1.38
C TYR A 124 -0.66 -0.57 -2.74
N ILE A 125 0.17 -0.81 -3.75
CA ILE A 125 -0.24 -1.38 -5.04
C ILE A 125 -0.20 -2.91 -4.98
N LYS A 126 -0.84 -3.59 -5.95
CA LYS A 126 -0.91 -5.07 -6.00
C LYS A 126 0.46 -5.74 -5.89
N ALA A 127 1.51 -5.13 -6.45
CA ALA A 127 2.89 -5.62 -6.31
C ALA A 127 3.37 -5.66 -4.85
N ASN A 128 2.97 -4.72 -4.00
CA ASN A 128 3.35 -4.70 -2.58
C ASN A 128 2.71 -5.86 -1.82
N TYR A 129 1.44 -6.19 -2.09
CA TYR A 129 0.79 -7.36 -1.51
C TYR A 129 1.50 -8.65 -1.90
N LYS A 130 1.86 -8.80 -3.17
CA LYS A 130 2.60 -9.99 -3.63
C LYS A 130 3.96 -10.13 -2.93
N SER A 131 4.69 -9.03 -2.75
CA SER A 131 5.94 -9.03 -2.00
C SER A 131 5.72 -9.40 -0.54
N ALA A 132 4.77 -8.76 0.15
CA ALA A 132 4.46 -9.05 1.55
C ALA A 132 4.04 -10.51 1.77
N LEU A 133 3.19 -11.06 0.89
CA LEU A 133 2.76 -12.45 0.95
C LEU A 133 3.93 -13.43 0.69
N LEU A 134 4.83 -13.12 -0.22
CA LEU A 134 6.02 -13.95 -0.44
C LEU A 134 6.94 -13.98 0.80
N GLU A 135 7.10 -12.85 1.49
CA GLU A 135 7.84 -12.79 2.74
C GLU A 135 7.15 -13.57 3.86
N LEU A 136 5.82 -13.38 4.03
CA LEU A 136 5.04 -14.15 5.01
C LEU A 136 5.08 -15.66 4.75
N GLU A 137 5.13 -16.08 3.49
CA GLU A 137 5.28 -17.49 3.14
C GLU A 137 6.66 -18.02 3.55
N GLN A 138 7.73 -17.24 3.34
CA GLN A 138 9.08 -17.59 3.79
C GLN A 138 9.19 -17.65 5.32
N GLU A 139 8.45 -16.78 6.01
CA GLU A 139 8.33 -16.73 7.47
C GLU A 139 7.45 -17.86 8.02
N ASN A 140 6.79 -18.63 7.15
CA ASN A 140 5.81 -19.66 7.50
C ASN A 140 4.57 -19.11 8.23
N GLU A 141 4.20 -17.85 8.04
CA GLU A 141 2.99 -17.26 8.65
C GLU A 141 1.72 -17.55 7.82
N ILE A 142 1.91 -17.89 6.55
CA ILE A 142 0.83 -18.27 5.62
C ILE A 142 1.13 -19.59 4.92
N ILE A 143 0.09 -20.22 4.40
CA ILE A 143 0.17 -21.38 3.51
C ILE A 143 -0.46 -21.00 2.18
N THR A 144 0.17 -21.40 1.08
CA THR A 144 -0.27 -21.08 -0.28
C THR A 144 -0.80 -22.31 -1.01
N ASN A 145 -1.81 -22.12 -1.86
CA ASN A 145 -2.29 -23.14 -2.78
C ASN A 145 -2.37 -22.56 -4.21
N PRO A 146 -1.65 -23.14 -5.19
CA PRO A 146 -0.77 -24.31 -5.09
C PRO A 146 0.54 -23.99 -4.35
N GLN A 147 1.06 -24.94 -3.57
CA GLN A 147 2.36 -24.80 -2.87
C GLN A 147 3.54 -24.75 -3.84
N LYS A 148 3.48 -25.53 -4.93
CA LYS A 148 4.50 -25.51 -5.98
C LYS A 148 4.10 -24.50 -7.04
N ARG A 149 4.95 -23.49 -7.24
CA ARG A 149 4.75 -22.44 -8.25
C ARG A 149 6.01 -22.22 -9.07
N LYS A 150 5.84 -21.72 -10.29
CA LYS A 150 6.96 -21.38 -11.16
C LYS A 150 7.81 -20.29 -10.49
N LYS A 151 9.13 -20.39 -10.64
CA LYS A 151 10.04 -19.31 -10.26
C LYS A 151 10.19 -18.34 -11.42
N ILE A 152 10.12 -17.05 -11.14
CA ILE A 152 10.38 -15.96 -12.08
C ILE A 152 11.53 -15.15 -11.48
N SER A 153 12.62 -15.02 -12.23
CA SER A 153 13.84 -14.32 -11.76
C SER A 153 14.33 -14.83 -10.39
N GLY A 154 14.30 -16.16 -10.19
CA GLY A 154 14.74 -16.81 -8.96
C GLY A 154 13.75 -16.82 -7.79
N ARG A 155 12.65 -16.07 -7.85
CA ARG A 155 11.62 -15.99 -6.79
C ARG A 155 10.36 -16.77 -7.17
N LEU A 156 9.67 -17.35 -6.18
CA LEU A 156 8.36 -17.97 -6.43
C LEU A 156 7.39 -16.92 -6.97
N SER A 157 6.59 -17.31 -7.96
CA SER A 157 5.50 -16.46 -8.45
C SER A 157 4.37 -16.37 -7.42
N MET A 158 3.74 -15.20 -7.32
CA MET A 158 2.55 -14.96 -6.51
C MET A 158 1.46 -14.41 -7.43
N GLY A 159 0.71 -15.31 -8.06
CA GLY A 159 -0.35 -14.98 -9.01
C GLY A 159 -1.63 -14.53 -8.31
N ASP A 160 -2.49 -13.82 -9.02
CA ASP A 160 -3.71 -13.21 -8.46
C ASP A 160 -4.68 -14.26 -7.89
N LYS A 161 -4.73 -15.45 -8.51
CA LYS A 161 -5.58 -16.58 -8.09
C LYS A 161 -4.93 -17.53 -7.09
N VAL A 162 -3.71 -17.25 -6.61
CA VAL A 162 -3.10 -18.08 -5.57
C VAL A 162 -3.92 -17.91 -4.30
N GLU A 163 -4.36 -19.01 -3.70
CA GLU A 163 -5.07 -18.98 -2.44
C GLU A 163 -4.06 -18.89 -1.29
N ILE A 164 -4.35 -18.01 -0.34
CA ILE A 164 -3.55 -17.73 0.83
C ILE A 164 -4.36 -18.11 2.05
N THR A 165 -3.86 -19.04 2.85
CA THR A 165 -4.40 -19.38 4.17
C THR A 165 -3.53 -18.72 5.23
N PHE A 166 -4.09 -17.76 5.96
CA PHE A 166 -3.40 -17.14 7.09
C PHE A 166 -3.52 -18.01 8.33
N LYS A 167 -2.39 -18.27 9.01
CA LYS A 167 -2.43 -19.03 10.25
C LYS A 167 -3.26 -18.30 11.30
N LYS A 168 -3.94 -19.07 12.15
CA LYS A 168 -4.73 -18.52 13.24
C LYS A 168 -3.78 -18.05 14.33
N ASN A 169 -3.89 -16.78 14.73
CA ASN A 169 -3.13 -16.23 15.85
C ASN A 169 -3.64 -16.88 17.14
N GLU A 170 -2.88 -17.84 17.70
CA GLU A 170 -3.19 -18.48 18.98
C GLU A 170 -2.78 -17.62 20.19
N ILE A 171 -3.03 -16.30 20.16
CA ILE A 171 -2.60 -15.38 21.23
C ILE A 171 -3.49 -15.47 22.50
N TRP A 172 -4.52 -16.33 22.53
CA TRP A 172 -5.38 -16.50 23.72
C TRP A 172 -5.63 -17.96 24.10
N LYS A 173 -4.56 -18.72 24.40
CA LYS A 173 -4.66 -20.02 25.07
C LYS A 173 -3.88 -20.14 26.39
N MET A 174 -3.34 -19.03 26.91
CA MET A 174 -2.53 -19.03 28.14
C MET A 174 -3.00 -18.04 29.20
N PHE A 175 -4.32 -17.83 29.32
CA PHE A 175 -4.94 -17.31 30.55
C PHE A 175 -6.21 -18.10 30.84
#